data_AF-A0A4S8KQ08-F1
#
_entry.id   AF-A0A4S8KQ08-F1
#
_cell.length_a   1.000
_cell.length_b   1.000
_cell.length_c   1.000
_cell.angle_alpha   90.00
_cell.angle_beta   90.00
_cell.angle_gamma   90.00
#
_symmetry.space_group_name_H-M   'P 1'
#
loop_
_entity.id
_entity.type
_entity.pdbx_description
1 polymer ?
#
loop_
_entity_poly.entity_id
_entity_poly.type
_entity_poly.pdbx_seq_one_letter_code
_entity_poly.pdbx_strand_id
1 'polypeptide(L)'
;MNQGADGYLKGRILCPSAETEPRAYSNWNANNRSILGFMGLVIDEAEQEIIDGASTAAAAWKLLVQRHAQEGPIKQVQLIQEALNVGYSTSEKYSTTSSKLTTLNKRIWDMGSLDSELFLCIMMINSMSNVPELCATRENVAQQFAQSDGTKPDLKKNPTARKYNSSDIKQALDMAQGLVDSDSKTADIALSAQASQKSGFCHPKCSIPGCPRPIGHTKDWCVSPGGGMAGKTIAESREARLKE
;
A
#
# COMPACT_ATOMS: atom_id res chain seq x y z
N MET A 1 36.29 -8.06 18.79
CA MET A 1 37.35 -7.32 19.51
C MET A 1 37.09 -5.83 19.32
N ASN A 2 36.41 -5.17 20.25
CA ASN A 2 36.27 -3.71 20.27
C ASN A 2 36.93 -3.22 21.56
N GLN A 3 38.26 -3.19 21.60
CA GLN A 3 38.98 -2.71 22.78
C GLN A 3 39.46 -1.28 22.48
N GLY A 4 38.69 -0.27 22.90
CA GLY A 4 39.13 1.14 22.97
C GLY A 4 38.25 2.14 22.23
N ALA A 5 37.88 1.88 20.97
CA ALA A 5 37.12 2.83 20.14
C ALA A 5 35.69 3.08 20.66
N ASP A 6 35.07 2.07 21.27
CA ASP A 6 33.77 2.19 21.93
C ASP A 6 33.80 3.15 23.14
N GLY A 7 34.98 3.37 23.73
CA GLY A 7 35.21 4.39 24.76
C GLY A 7 35.01 5.81 24.24
N TYR A 8 35.44 6.09 23.00
CA TYR A 8 35.23 7.39 22.35
C TYR A 8 33.78 7.59 21.94
N LEU A 9 33.12 6.58 21.35
CA LEU A 9 31.71 6.68 20.93
C LEU A 9 30.76 6.89 22.12
N LYS A 10 31.04 6.26 23.26
CA LYS A 10 30.23 6.41 24.48
C LYS A 10 30.64 7.61 25.34
N GLY A 11 31.64 8.39 24.92
CA GLY A 11 32.16 9.52 25.70
C GLY A 11 32.82 9.13 27.03
N ARG A 12 33.24 7.87 27.20
CA ARG A 12 33.92 7.39 28.41
C ARG A 12 35.38 7.85 28.47
N ILE A 13 35.99 8.10 27.31
CA ILE A 13 37.34 8.65 27.22
C ILE A 13 37.22 10.16 27.09
N LEU A 14 37.43 10.86 28.19
CA LEU A 14 37.37 12.32 28.25
C LEU A 14 38.56 12.95 27.51
N CYS A 15 38.33 14.12 26.93
CA CYS A 15 39.38 14.91 26.29
C CYS A 15 40.37 15.42 27.35
N PRO A 16 41.67 15.05 27.28
CA PRO A 16 42.69 15.57 28.18
C PRO A 16 42.91 17.08 27.98
N SER A 17 43.49 17.76 28.96
CA SER A 17 43.80 19.19 28.80
C SER A 17 45.01 19.39 27.88
N ALA A 18 44.87 20.27 26.89
CA ALA A 18 45.95 20.61 25.97
C ALA A 18 47.13 21.33 26.66
N GLU A 19 46.88 22.01 27.77
CA GLU A 19 47.89 22.77 28.51
C GLU A 19 48.69 21.90 29.48
N THR A 20 48.01 20.98 30.18
CA THR A 20 48.63 20.14 31.21
C THR A 20 49.13 18.80 30.67
N GLU A 21 48.48 18.26 29.64
CA GLU A 21 48.78 16.93 29.07
C GLU A 21 48.80 16.95 27.52
N PRO A 22 49.66 17.76 26.88
CA PRO A 22 49.62 18.01 25.43
C PRO A 22 49.78 16.75 24.57
N ARG A 23 50.57 15.76 25.04
CA ARG A 23 50.75 14.48 24.33
C ARG A 23 49.48 13.63 24.37
N ALA A 24 48.82 13.55 25.53
CA ALA A 24 47.58 12.81 25.67
C ALA A 24 46.45 13.47 24.87
N TYR A 25 46.38 14.81 24.89
CA TYR A 25 45.45 15.59 24.07
C TYR A 25 45.65 15.33 22.57
N SER A 26 46.90 15.36 22.08
CA SER A 26 47.20 15.09 20.66
C SER A 26 46.76 13.69 20.24
N ASN A 27 47.07 12.67 21.05
CA ASN A 27 46.65 11.29 20.80
C ASN A 27 45.12 11.13 20.82
N TRP A 28 44.46 11.76 21.80
CA TRP A 28 43.01 11.74 21.88
C TRP A 28 42.37 12.37 20.64
N ASN A 29 42.86 13.53 20.20
CA ASN A 29 42.33 14.24 19.04
C ASN A 29 42.57 13.48 17.73
N ALA A 30 43.72 12.82 17.58
CA ALA A 30 43.99 11.95 16.44
C ALA A 30 42.96 10.81 16.37
N ASN A 31 42.76 10.07 17.48
CA ASN A 31 41.80 8.97 17.54
C ASN A 31 40.36 9.44 17.31
N ASN A 32 39.95 10.55 17.94
CA ASN A 32 38.62 11.13 17.76
C ASN A 32 38.36 11.49 16.29
N ARG A 33 39.32 12.14 15.60
CA ARG A 33 39.20 12.49 14.19
C ARG A 33 39.21 11.27 13.27
N SER A 34 40.02 10.26 13.57
CA SER A 34 40.02 9.00 12.80
C SER A 34 38.67 8.29 12.89
N ILE A 35 38.04 8.28 14.07
CA ILE A 35 36.71 7.69 14.24
C ILE A 35 35.65 8.51 13.49
N LEU A 36 35.66 9.84 13.59
CA LEU A 36 34.76 10.70 12.83
C LEU A 36 34.91 10.50 11.32
N GLY A 37 36.14 10.45 10.81
CA GLY A 37 36.42 10.18 9.41
C GLY A 37 35.92 8.80 8.98
N PHE A 38 36.12 7.77 9.81
CA PHE A 38 35.60 6.44 9.55
C PHE A 38 34.06 6.42 9.52
N MET A 39 33.41 7.09 10.47
CA MET A 39 31.94 7.21 10.48
C MET A 39 31.44 7.84 9.18
N GLY A 40 32.05 8.96 8.75
CA GLY A 40 31.68 9.63 7.50
C GLY A 40 31.88 8.78 6.23
N LEU A 41 32.73 7.75 6.28
CA LEU A 41 32.91 6.81 5.15
C LEU A 41 31.87 5.68 5.11
N VAL A 42 31.27 5.35 6.26
CA VAL A 42 30.35 4.20 6.40
C VAL A 42 28.89 4.60 6.30
N ILE A 43 28.55 5.82 6.71
CA ILE A 43 27.19 6.36 6.67
C ILE A 43 26.85 6.91 5.29
N ASP A 44 25.55 7.10 5.02
CA ASP A 44 25.10 7.73 3.78
C ASP A 44 25.23 9.27 3.80
N GLU A 45 25.09 9.90 2.64
CA GLU A 45 25.24 11.37 2.48
C GLU A 45 24.24 12.15 3.36
N ALA A 46 23.02 11.63 3.53
CA ALA A 46 21.98 12.27 4.35
C ALA A 46 22.25 12.15 5.86
N GLU A 47 22.98 11.13 6.29
CA GLU A 47 23.49 10.96 7.65
C GLU A 47 24.77 11.78 7.88
N GLN A 48 25.56 12.02 6.83
CA GLN A 48 26.76 12.84 6.89
C GLN A 48 26.43 14.30 7.22
N GLU A 49 25.41 14.88 6.58
CA GLU A 49 24.91 16.23 6.90
C GLU A 49 24.52 16.40 8.38
N ILE A 50 24.06 15.32 9.03
CA ILE A 50 23.62 15.35 10.44
C ILE A 50 24.81 15.43 11.39
N ILE A 51 25.93 14.81 11.04
CA ILE A 51 27.11 14.78 11.90
C ILE A 51 28.17 15.83 11.52
N ASP A 52 27.97 16.58 10.45
CA ASP A 52 28.95 17.56 9.92
C ASP A 52 29.37 18.61 10.97
N GLY A 53 28.47 19.00 11.87
CA GLY A 53 28.75 19.92 12.97
C GLY A 53 29.35 19.27 14.24
N ALA A 54 29.52 17.95 14.29
CA ALA A 54 29.96 17.26 15.49
C ALA A 54 31.50 17.26 15.62
N SER A 55 32.00 17.96 16.64
CA SER A 55 33.44 18.02 16.93
C SER A 55 34.01 16.77 17.60
N THR A 56 33.14 15.87 18.08
CA THR A 56 33.56 14.63 18.76
C THR A 56 32.82 13.42 18.22
N ALA A 57 33.50 12.28 18.17
CA ALA A 57 32.92 10.99 17.82
C ALA A 57 31.73 10.63 18.72
N ALA A 58 31.79 11.00 20.00
CA ALA A 58 30.67 10.83 20.93
C ALA A 58 29.44 11.65 20.52
N ALA A 59 29.63 12.92 20.15
CA ALA A 59 28.55 13.79 19.70
C ALA A 59 27.95 13.30 18.38
N ALA A 60 28.80 12.97 17.40
CA ALA A 60 28.35 12.40 16.11
C ALA A 60 27.55 11.10 16.33
N TRP A 61 28.08 10.19 17.16
CA TRP A 61 27.41 8.94 17.49
C TRP A 61 26.05 9.17 18.15
N LYS A 62 25.97 10.12 19.09
CA LYS A 62 24.70 10.48 19.74
C LYS A 62 23.68 11.04 18.74
N LEU A 63 24.11 11.88 17.81
CA LEU A 63 23.23 12.42 16.77
C LEU A 63 22.71 11.33 15.85
N LEU A 64 23.56 10.38 15.42
CA LEU A 64 23.13 9.23 14.62
C LEU A 64 22.16 8.33 15.40
N VAL A 65 22.47 8.00 16.66
CA VAL A 65 21.56 7.22 17.50
C VAL A 65 20.23 7.94 17.70
N GLN A 66 20.24 9.26 17.90
CA GLN A 66 19.00 10.04 18.02
C GLN A 66 18.22 10.03 16.70
N ARG A 67 18.88 10.20 15.55
CA ARG A 67 18.24 10.12 14.24
C ARG A 67 17.64 8.74 14.00
N HIS A 68 18.37 7.65 14.26
CA HIS A 68 17.84 6.29 14.10
C HIS A 68 16.71 5.98 15.08
N ALA A 69 16.76 6.54 16.29
CA ALA A 69 15.63 6.46 17.23
C ALA A 69 14.41 7.27 16.73
N GLN A 70 14.63 8.36 15.99
CA GLN A 70 13.58 9.18 15.36
C GLN A 70 13.06 8.62 14.04
N GLU A 71 13.87 7.88 13.26
CA GLU A 71 13.40 7.07 12.12
C GLU A 71 12.36 6.02 12.56
N GLY A 72 12.40 5.66 13.84
CA GLY A 72 11.22 5.30 14.62
C GLY A 72 10.56 3.96 14.26
N PRO A 73 9.30 3.77 14.70
CA PRO A 73 8.48 2.58 14.44
C PRO A 73 8.36 2.19 12.97
N ILE A 74 8.53 3.15 12.06
CA ILE A 74 8.34 2.99 10.61
C ILE A 74 9.46 2.16 9.99
N LYS A 75 10.71 2.52 10.26
CA LYS A 75 11.85 1.75 9.75
C LYS A 75 11.87 0.37 10.39
N GLN A 76 11.39 0.26 11.63
CA GLN A 76 11.16 -1.02 12.29
C GLN A 76 10.10 -1.87 11.56
N VAL A 77 8.96 -1.27 11.15
CA VAL A 77 7.94 -1.94 10.31
C VAL A 77 8.53 -2.40 8.97
N GLN A 78 9.27 -1.54 8.29
CA GLN A 78 9.90 -1.87 7.00
C GLN A 78 10.89 -3.03 7.13
N LEU A 79 11.72 -3.02 8.17
CA LEU A 79 12.65 -4.12 8.45
C LEU A 79 11.93 -5.42 8.79
N ILE A 80 10.80 -5.36 9.51
CA ILE A 80 9.98 -6.54 9.79
C ILE A 80 9.36 -7.07 8.50
N GLN A 81 8.85 -6.21 7.62
CA GLN A 81 8.34 -6.63 6.31
C GLN A 81 9.43 -7.25 5.45
N GLU A 82 10.62 -6.65 5.41
CA GLU A 82 11.77 -7.23 4.72
C GLU A 82 12.09 -8.62 5.29
N ALA A 83 12.15 -8.76 6.62
CA ALA A 83 12.43 -10.03 7.27
C ALA A 83 11.38 -11.10 6.96
N LEU A 84 10.09 -10.74 6.96
CA LEU A 84 8.99 -11.65 6.64
C LEU A 84 8.95 -12.06 5.16
N ASN A 85 9.50 -11.23 4.27
CA ASN A 85 9.62 -11.54 2.84
C ASN A 85 10.89 -12.35 2.51
N VAL A 86 11.83 -12.54 3.44
CA VAL A 86 13.00 -13.38 3.22
C VAL A 86 12.60 -14.85 3.35
N GLY A 87 12.61 -15.56 2.21
CA GLY A 87 12.41 -17.01 2.14
C GLY A 87 13.70 -17.77 1.87
N TYR A 88 13.80 -18.99 2.37
CA TYR A 88 14.85 -19.93 1.93
C TYR A 88 14.57 -20.36 0.49
N SER A 89 15.60 -20.34 -0.35
CA SER A 89 15.52 -20.81 -1.75
C SER A 89 16.64 -21.79 -2.06
N THR A 90 16.48 -22.61 -3.10
CA THR A 90 17.55 -23.48 -3.61
C THR A 90 18.62 -22.72 -4.41
N SER A 91 18.36 -21.46 -4.77
CA SER A 91 19.28 -20.59 -5.51
C SER A 91 20.32 -19.90 -4.62
N GLU A 92 20.09 -19.83 -3.31
CA GLU A 92 20.98 -19.23 -2.34
C GLU A 92 21.39 -20.26 -1.27
N LYS A 93 22.60 -20.15 -0.72
CA LYS A 93 22.98 -20.96 0.44
C LYS A 93 22.12 -20.59 1.64
N TYR A 94 21.53 -21.59 2.29
CA TYR A 94 20.72 -21.38 3.50
C TYR A 94 21.45 -20.63 4.62
N SER A 95 22.78 -20.78 4.72
CA SER A 95 23.61 -20.01 5.65
C SER A 95 23.57 -18.51 5.40
N THR A 96 23.52 -18.08 4.13
CA THR A 96 23.45 -16.67 3.75
C THR A 96 22.10 -16.09 4.11
N THR A 97 21.01 -16.79 3.76
CA THR A 97 19.64 -16.41 4.14
C THR A 97 19.49 -16.31 5.67
N SER A 98 20.03 -17.27 6.42
CA SER A 98 20.04 -17.25 7.89
C SER A 98 20.81 -16.05 8.47
N SER A 99 21.94 -15.71 7.86
CA SER A 99 22.75 -14.55 8.26
C SER A 99 22.02 -13.24 7.99
N LYS A 100 21.30 -13.16 6.87
CA LYS A 100 20.43 -12.02 6.53
C LYS A 100 19.31 -11.86 7.57
N LEU A 101 18.59 -12.93 7.88
CA LEU A 101 17.55 -12.94 8.92
C LEU A 101 18.09 -12.53 10.30
N THR A 102 19.27 -13.03 10.67
CA THR A 102 19.92 -12.67 11.95
C THR A 102 20.24 -11.18 12.01
N THR A 103 20.74 -10.61 10.90
CA THR A 103 21.05 -9.19 10.78
C THR A 103 19.80 -8.33 10.86
N LEU A 104 18.73 -8.71 10.15
CA LEU A 104 17.44 -8.02 10.20
C LEU A 104 16.83 -8.05 11.60
N ASN A 105 16.78 -9.21 12.25
CA ASN A 105 16.28 -9.36 13.61
C ASN A 105 17.04 -8.42 14.58
N LYS A 106 18.37 -8.40 14.52
CA LYS A 106 19.18 -7.51 15.36
C LYS A 106 18.81 -6.04 15.13
N ARG A 107 18.73 -5.59 13.87
CA ARG A 107 18.37 -4.21 13.54
C ARG A 107 16.96 -3.84 14.01
N ILE A 108 15.99 -4.75 13.92
CA ILE A 108 14.62 -4.55 14.40
C ILE A 108 14.63 -4.29 15.91
N TRP A 109 15.34 -5.10 16.69
CA TRP A 109 15.36 -4.95 18.16
C TRP A 109 16.23 -3.79 18.64
N ASP A 110 17.30 -3.46 17.91
CA ASP A 110 18.14 -2.28 18.20
C ASP A 110 17.35 -0.96 18.06
N MET A 111 16.25 -0.95 17.29
CA MET A 111 15.33 0.21 17.18
C MET A 111 14.37 0.37 18.36
N GLY A 112 14.27 -0.62 19.25
CA GLY A 112 13.46 -0.57 20.46
C GLY A 112 12.34 -1.62 20.52
N SER A 113 11.59 -1.60 21.62
CA SER A 113 10.49 -2.55 21.84
C SER A 113 9.30 -2.26 20.94
N LEU A 114 8.76 -3.30 20.30
CA LEU A 114 7.49 -3.22 19.58
C LEU A 114 6.34 -3.05 20.57
N ASP A 115 5.54 -2.00 20.40
CA ASP A 115 4.27 -1.89 21.11
C ASP A 115 3.18 -2.73 20.44
N SER A 116 2.15 -3.11 21.19
CA SER A 116 1.07 -3.98 20.69
C SER A 116 0.28 -3.38 19.53
N GLU A 117 0.12 -2.06 19.48
CA GLU A 117 -0.60 -1.37 18.40
C GLU A 117 0.23 -1.35 17.13
N LEU A 118 1.54 -1.09 17.26
CA LEU A 118 2.50 -1.13 16.17
C LEU A 118 2.58 -2.53 15.55
N PHE A 119 2.61 -3.57 16.40
CA PHE A 119 2.58 -4.96 15.94
C PHE A 119 1.31 -5.28 15.15
N LEU A 120 0.15 -4.78 15.60
CA LEU A 120 -1.10 -4.92 14.85
C LEU A 120 -1.04 -4.20 13.50
N CYS A 121 -0.55 -2.97 13.44
CA CYS A 121 -0.35 -2.25 12.19
C CYS A 121 0.54 -3.03 11.21
N ILE A 122 1.65 -3.62 11.70
CA ILE A 122 2.54 -4.45 10.89
C ILE A 122 1.80 -5.65 10.30
N MET A 123 1.03 -6.38 11.11
CA MET A 123 0.23 -7.52 10.64
C MET A 123 -0.77 -7.12 9.57
N MET A 124 -1.46 -5.99 9.75
CA MET A 124 -2.41 -5.47 8.77
C MET A 124 -1.70 -5.10 7.46
N ILE A 125 -0.57 -4.41 7.50
CA ILE A 125 0.17 -4.03 6.29
C ILE A 125 0.75 -5.27 5.58
N ASN A 126 1.23 -6.25 6.32
CA ASN A 126 1.68 -7.52 5.74
C ASN A 126 0.52 -8.26 5.07
N SER A 127 -0.66 -8.32 5.69
CA SER A 127 -1.83 -8.99 5.13
C SER A 127 -2.29 -8.40 3.79
N MET A 128 -2.14 -7.08 3.59
CA MET A 128 -2.40 -6.42 2.31
C MET A 128 -1.44 -6.84 1.20
N SER A 129 -0.23 -7.32 1.53
CA SER A 129 0.77 -7.71 0.52
C SER A 129 0.37 -8.94 -0.29
N ASN A 130 -0.61 -9.71 0.19
CA ASN A 130 -1.13 -10.91 -0.49
C ASN A 130 -2.31 -10.60 -1.43
N VAL A 131 -2.77 -9.34 -1.50
CA VAL A 131 -3.94 -8.93 -2.27
C VAL A 131 -3.51 -7.86 -3.28
N PRO A 132 -3.33 -8.20 -4.57
CA PRO A 132 -2.85 -7.26 -5.60
C PRO A 132 -3.68 -5.97 -5.69
N GLU A 133 -5.00 -6.07 -5.50
CA GLU A 133 -5.95 -4.95 -5.53
C GLU A 133 -5.69 -3.93 -4.42
N LEU A 134 -5.04 -4.34 -3.33
CA LEU A 134 -4.70 -3.49 -2.20
C LEU A 134 -3.29 -2.90 -2.30
N CYS A 135 -2.56 -3.08 -3.41
CA CYS A 135 -1.20 -2.56 -3.54
C CYS A 135 -1.11 -1.04 -3.32
N ALA A 136 -2.02 -0.29 -3.94
CA ALA A 136 -2.09 1.18 -3.79
C ALA A 136 -2.45 1.59 -2.35
N THR A 137 -3.42 0.90 -1.73
CA THR A 137 -3.81 1.13 -0.33
C THR A 137 -2.64 0.86 0.61
N ARG A 138 -1.92 -0.25 0.39
CA ARG A 138 -0.73 -0.63 1.17
C ARG A 138 0.35 0.44 1.07
N GLU A 139 0.64 0.94 -0.13
CA GLU A 139 1.62 2.00 -0.35
C GLU A 139 1.21 3.31 0.33
N ASN A 140 -0.08 3.69 0.23
CA ASN A 140 -0.59 4.88 0.91
C ASN A 140 -0.48 4.75 2.44
N VAL A 141 -0.91 3.60 2.99
CA VAL A 141 -0.79 3.31 4.42
C VAL A 141 0.67 3.34 4.85
N ALA A 142 1.58 2.69 4.12
CA ALA A 142 3.00 2.70 4.43
C ALA A 142 3.59 4.12 4.41
N GLN A 143 3.17 4.97 3.47
CA GLN A 143 3.61 6.36 3.38
C GLN A 143 3.06 7.22 4.52
N GLN A 144 1.77 7.08 4.86
CA GLN A 144 1.18 7.81 5.99
C GLN A 144 1.75 7.35 7.33
N PHE A 145 1.97 6.05 7.47
CA PHE A 145 2.68 5.49 8.60
C PHE A 145 4.08 6.11 8.69
N ALA A 146 4.81 6.20 7.57
CA ALA A 146 6.15 6.79 7.48
C ALA A 146 6.24 8.28 7.83
N GLN A 147 5.14 9.00 7.73
CA GLN A 147 5.05 10.42 8.10
C GLN A 147 4.49 10.63 9.50
N SER A 148 4.26 9.55 10.26
CA SER A 148 3.73 9.58 11.61
C SER A 148 4.83 9.54 12.67
N ASP A 149 4.54 10.05 13.86
CA ASP A 149 5.37 9.95 15.06
C ASP A 149 5.08 8.65 15.85
N GLY A 150 4.50 7.65 15.18
CA GLY A 150 4.16 6.35 15.75
C GLY A 150 2.72 6.22 16.25
N THR A 151 2.45 5.11 16.94
CA THR A 151 1.11 4.73 17.40
C THR A 151 0.69 5.45 18.68
N LYS A 152 1.66 5.91 19.47
CA LYS A 152 1.46 6.55 20.78
C LYS A 152 2.41 7.74 20.97
N PRO A 153 2.35 8.77 20.13
CA PRO A 153 3.16 9.96 20.34
C PRO A 153 2.72 10.68 21.63
N ASP A 154 3.69 11.26 22.34
CA ASP A 154 3.42 12.10 23.51
C ASP A 154 2.93 13.48 23.06
N LEU A 155 1.61 13.57 22.81
CA LEU A 155 0.94 14.79 22.36
C LEU A 155 1.04 15.96 23.36
N LYS A 156 1.36 15.68 24.64
CA LYS A 156 1.59 16.73 25.63
C LYS A 156 2.95 17.40 25.44
N LYS A 157 3.96 16.64 25.01
CA LYS A 157 5.31 17.16 24.70
C LYS A 157 5.43 17.68 23.28
N ASN A 158 4.72 17.07 22.34
CA ASN A 158 4.71 17.50 20.95
C ASN A 158 3.26 17.52 20.41
N PRO A 159 2.57 18.67 20.52
CA PRO A 159 1.19 18.81 20.04
C PRO A 159 1.04 18.64 18.52
N THR A 160 2.12 18.81 17.76
CA THR A 160 2.13 18.64 16.31
C THR A 160 2.41 17.20 15.86
N ALA A 161 2.66 16.30 16.81
CA ALA A 161 2.96 14.91 16.49
C ALA A 161 1.76 14.21 15.85
N ARG A 162 2.01 13.52 14.75
CA ARG A 162 1.00 12.79 13.99
C ARG A 162 0.91 11.37 14.50
N LYS A 163 -0.20 11.04 15.16
CA LYS A 163 -0.52 9.67 15.54
C LYS A 163 -1.03 8.90 14.32
N TYR A 164 -0.57 7.67 14.14
CA TYR A 164 -1.13 6.75 13.16
C TYR A 164 -1.23 5.35 13.75
N ASN A 165 -2.39 4.70 13.66
CA ASN A 165 -2.67 3.43 14.32
C ASN A 165 -3.59 2.50 13.49
N SER A 166 -4.06 1.41 14.09
CA SER A 166 -4.88 0.42 13.38
C SER A 166 -6.24 0.96 12.92
N SER A 167 -6.82 1.97 13.60
CA SER A 167 -8.07 2.58 13.13
C SER A 167 -7.89 3.34 11.83
N ASP A 168 -6.76 4.01 11.64
CA ASP A 168 -6.47 4.71 10.38
C ASP A 168 -6.31 3.73 9.21
N ILE A 169 -5.67 2.58 9.46
CA ILE A 169 -5.55 1.50 8.47
C ILE A 169 -6.93 0.91 8.13
N LYS A 170 -7.78 0.66 9.13
CA LYS A 170 -9.15 0.18 8.91
C LYS A 170 -9.95 1.15 8.05
N GLN A 171 -9.87 2.44 8.35
CA GLN A 171 -10.54 3.46 7.54
C GLN A 171 -10.05 3.47 6.09
N ALA A 172 -8.74 3.33 5.87
CA ALA A 172 -8.18 3.23 4.51
C ALA A 172 -8.69 1.98 3.76
N LEU A 173 -8.78 0.84 4.45
CA LEU A 173 -9.34 -0.40 3.90
C LEU A 173 -10.84 -0.28 3.60
N ASP A 174 -11.61 0.35 4.49
CA ASP A 174 -13.05 0.57 4.29
C ASP A 174 -13.32 1.46 3.07
N MET A 175 -12.50 2.49 2.87
CA MET A 175 -12.56 3.33 1.66
C MET A 175 -12.21 2.52 0.40
N ALA A 176 -11.17 1.69 0.45
CA ALA A 176 -10.80 0.83 -0.68
C ALA A 176 -11.90 -0.18 -1.02
N GLN A 177 -12.51 -0.80 -0.01
CA GLN A 177 -13.64 -1.71 -0.21
C GLN A 177 -14.86 -0.99 -0.80
N GLY A 178 -15.16 0.23 -0.33
CA GLY A 178 -16.24 1.03 -0.87
C GLY A 178 -16.09 1.34 -2.37
N LEU A 179 -14.87 1.51 -2.86
CA LEU A 179 -14.59 1.66 -4.30
C LEU A 179 -14.89 0.36 -5.06
N VAL A 180 -14.42 -0.78 -4.55
CA VAL A 180 -14.69 -2.10 -5.16
C VAL A 180 -16.19 -2.39 -5.23
N ASP A 181 -16.92 -2.12 -4.14
CA ASP A 181 -18.37 -2.33 -4.08
C ASP A 181 -19.15 -1.36 -4.97
N SER A 182 -18.58 -0.20 -5.31
CA SER A 182 -19.18 0.77 -6.23
C SER A 182 -18.96 0.35 -7.69
N ASP A 183 -17.78 -0.14 -8.01
CA ASP A 183 -17.45 -0.71 -9.33
C ASP A 183 -18.27 -1.96 -9.62
N SER A 184 -18.49 -2.83 -8.62
CA SER A 184 -19.37 -3.99 -8.79
C SER A 184 -20.82 -3.58 -9.05
N LYS A 185 -21.35 -2.58 -8.33
CA LYS A 185 -22.71 -2.06 -8.55
C LYS A 185 -22.87 -1.40 -9.91
N THR A 186 -21.87 -0.65 -10.39
CA THR A 186 -21.92 -0.06 -11.74
C THR A 186 -21.81 -1.12 -12.84
N ALA A 187 -21.01 -2.18 -12.63
CA ALA A 187 -20.97 -3.34 -13.52
C ALA A 187 -22.32 -4.07 -13.56
N ASP A 188 -22.97 -4.30 -12.42
CA ASP A 188 -24.29 -4.93 -12.33
C ASP A 188 -25.39 -4.07 -12.99
N ILE A 189 -25.30 -2.75 -12.89
CA ILE A 189 -26.21 -1.82 -13.58
C ILE A 189 -25.97 -1.85 -15.10
N ALA A 190 -24.71 -1.91 -15.56
CA ALA A 190 -24.40 -2.04 -16.97
C ALA A 190 -24.84 -3.40 -17.54
N LEU A 191 -24.67 -4.50 -16.79
CA LEU A 191 -25.13 -5.83 -17.17
C LEU A 191 -26.65 -5.93 -17.21
N SER A 192 -27.35 -5.32 -16.24
CA SER A 192 -28.82 -5.27 -16.22
C SER A 192 -29.41 -4.35 -17.30
N ALA A 193 -28.70 -3.28 -17.70
CA ALA A 193 -29.05 -2.46 -18.85
C ALA A 193 -28.90 -3.23 -20.19
N GLN A 194 -27.90 -4.13 -20.30
CA GLN A 194 -27.76 -5.02 -21.46
C GLN A 194 -28.73 -6.22 -21.42
N ALA A 195 -29.16 -6.64 -20.23
CA ALA A 195 -30.12 -7.72 -20.03
C ALA A 195 -31.59 -7.29 -20.26
N SER A 196 -31.85 -6.01 -20.56
CA SER A 196 -33.15 -5.57 -21.08
C SER A 196 -33.28 -5.91 -22.57
N GLN A 197 -33.30 -7.22 -22.80
CA GLN A 197 -34.02 -7.95 -23.84
C GLN A 197 -34.33 -7.20 -25.14
N LYS A 198 -33.52 -7.53 -26.15
CA LYS A 198 -34.03 -8.00 -27.43
C LYS A 198 -35.18 -9.00 -27.20
N SER A 199 -36.42 -8.52 -27.12
CA SER A 199 -37.56 -9.35 -27.49
C SER A 199 -37.42 -9.61 -28.99
N GLY A 200 -37.13 -10.85 -29.37
CA GLY A 200 -37.08 -11.24 -30.77
C GLY A 200 -38.36 -10.75 -31.46
N PHE A 201 -38.20 -10.03 -32.57
CA PHE A 201 -39.30 -9.63 -33.45
C PHE A 201 -39.99 -10.90 -33.96
N CYS A 202 -40.93 -11.44 -33.18
CA CYS A 202 -41.80 -12.51 -33.63
C CYS A 202 -42.81 -11.84 -34.56
N HIS A 203 -42.62 -11.98 -35.87
CA HIS A 203 -43.55 -11.43 -36.83
C HIS A 203 -44.97 -11.97 -36.52
N PRO A 204 -45.99 -11.08 -36.39
CA PRO A 204 -47.34 -11.50 -36.04
C PRO A 204 -47.82 -12.54 -37.05
N LYS A 205 -48.33 -13.67 -36.56
CA LYS A 205 -48.84 -14.76 -37.40
C LYS A 205 -50.37 -14.72 -37.48
N CYS A 206 -50.89 -14.92 -38.68
CA CYS A 206 -52.31 -14.97 -38.95
C CYS A 206 -52.84 -16.39 -38.70
N SER A 207 -53.92 -16.49 -37.92
CA SER A 207 -54.52 -17.76 -37.51
C SER A 207 -55.61 -18.29 -38.46
N ILE A 208 -55.75 -17.73 -39.67
CA ILE A 208 -56.78 -18.14 -40.64
C ILE A 208 -56.32 -19.34 -41.47
N PRO A 209 -57.04 -20.48 -41.44
CA PRO A 209 -56.80 -21.62 -42.32
C PRO A 209 -57.08 -21.21 -43.77
N GLY A 210 -56.08 -21.31 -44.65
CA GLY A 210 -56.18 -20.90 -46.06
C GLY A 210 -55.64 -19.51 -46.39
N CYS A 211 -54.97 -18.83 -45.44
CA CYS A 211 -54.24 -17.60 -45.76
C CYS A 211 -52.97 -17.92 -46.57
N PRO A 212 -52.76 -17.31 -47.76
CA PRO A 212 -51.59 -17.57 -48.58
C PRO A 212 -50.28 -17.00 -47.99
N ARG A 213 -50.36 -16.06 -47.03
CA ARG A 213 -49.19 -15.44 -46.37
C ARG A 213 -49.42 -15.24 -44.87
N PRO A 214 -49.30 -16.29 -44.04
CA PRO A 214 -49.68 -16.24 -42.63
C PRO A 214 -48.69 -15.48 -41.74
N ILE A 215 -47.61 -14.90 -42.27
CA ILE A 215 -46.60 -14.18 -41.49
C ILE A 215 -46.68 -12.68 -41.80
N GLY A 216 -46.63 -11.86 -40.75
CA GLY A 216 -46.56 -10.40 -40.84
C GLY A 216 -47.89 -9.68 -40.65
N HIS A 217 -48.98 -10.37 -40.30
CA HIS A 217 -50.29 -9.78 -39.96
C HIS A 217 -51.11 -10.69 -39.03
N THR A 218 -52.07 -10.14 -38.28
CA THR A 218 -53.00 -10.90 -37.43
C THR A 218 -54.31 -11.22 -38.17
N LYS A 219 -55.20 -12.03 -37.55
CA LYS A 219 -56.50 -12.41 -38.12
C LYS A 219 -57.35 -11.21 -38.57
N ASP A 220 -57.29 -10.11 -37.84
CA ASP A 220 -58.12 -8.93 -38.07
C ASP A 220 -57.79 -8.23 -39.39
N TRP A 221 -56.52 -8.32 -39.81
CA TRP A 221 -56.02 -7.71 -41.05
C TRP A 221 -56.00 -8.68 -42.23
N CYS A 222 -56.52 -9.90 -42.07
CA CYS A 222 -56.48 -10.92 -43.10
C CYS A 222 -57.59 -10.71 -44.13
N VAL A 223 -57.21 -10.75 -45.42
CA VAL A 223 -58.14 -10.58 -46.56
C VAL A 223 -58.76 -11.89 -47.07
N SER A 224 -58.29 -13.02 -46.55
CA SER A 224 -58.84 -14.34 -46.89
C SER A 224 -60.25 -14.53 -46.31
N PRO A 225 -61.08 -15.42 -46.89
CA PRO A 225 -62.38 -15.76 -46.32
C PRO A 225 -62.26 -16.16 -44.84
N GLY A 226 -63.01 -15.49 -43.96
CA GLY A 226 -62.97 -15.70 -42.51
C GLY A 226 -62.01 -14.77 -41.74
N GLY A 227 -61.23 -13.93 -42.44
CA GLY A 227 -60.42 -12.85 -41.84
C GLY A 227 -61.22 -11.54 -41.64
N GLY A 228 -60.70 -10.63 -40.79
CA GLY A 228 -61.39 -9.36 -40.46
C GLY A 228 -61.49 -8.37 -41.63
N MET A 229 -60.75 -8.60 -42.71
CA MET A 229 -60.80 -7.82 -43.95
C MET A 229 -61.16 -8.67 -45.18
N ALA A 230 -61.91 -9.75 -44.97
CA ALA A 230 -62.34 -10.64 -46.06
C ALA A 230 -63.00 -9.85 -47.22
N GLY A 231 -62.53 -10.09 -48.44
CA GLY A 231 -63.04 -9.43 -49.66
C GLY A 231 -62.37 -8.10 -50.01
N LYS A 232 -61.50 -7.56 -49.15
CA LYS A 232 -60.67 -6.39 -49.46
C LYS A 232 -59.35 -6.77 -50.12
N THR A 233 -58.70 -5.82 -50.77
CA THR A 233 -57.38 -6.02 -51.36
C THR A 233 -56.27 -5.99 -50.31
N ILE A 234 -55.12 -6.60 -50.62
CA ILE A 234 -53.93 -6.58 -49.74
C ILE A 234 -53.43 -5.15 -49.54
N ALA A 235 -53.61 -4.27 -50.53
CA ALA A 235 -53.23 -2.86 -50.44
C ALA A 235 -54.06 -2.11 -49.39
N GLU A 236 -55.38 -2.32 -49.37
CA GLU A 236 -56.28 -1.73 -48.36
C GLU A 236 -55.97 -2.24 -46.96
N SER A 237 -55.61 -3.52 -46.80
CA SER A 237 -55.18 -4.09 -45.51
C SER A 237 -53.88 -3.45 -45.00
N ARG A 238 -52.93 -3.16 -45.89
CA ARG A 238 -51.69 -2.44 -45.53
C ARG A 238 -51.95 -1.00 -45.14
N GLU A 239 -52.80 -0.30 -45.90
CA GLU A 239 -53.12 1.10 -45.62
C GLU A 239 -53.89 1.26 -44.31
N ALA A 240 -54.80 0.33 -44.01
CA ALA A 240 -55.54 0.35 -42.76
C ALA A 240 -54.64 0.11 -41.53
N ARG A 241 -53.62 -0.75 -41.66
CA ARG A 241 -52.57 -0.95 -40.63
C ARG A 241 -51.63 0.23 -40.44
N LEU A 242 -51.54 1.14 -41.40
CA LEU A 242 -50.72 2.35 -41.33
C LEU A 242 -51.48 3.54 -40.70
N LYS A 243 -52.81 3.43 -40.57
CA LYS A 243 -53.68 4.47 -40.00
C LYS A 243 -54.01 4.25 -38.52
N GLU A 244 -53.63 3.11 -37.95
CA GLU A 244 -53.59 2.84 -36.51
C GLU A 244 -52.18 3.05 -35.96
#